data_AF-A0A2E6GRH1-F1
#
_entry.id   AF-A0A2E6GRH1-F1
#
_cell.length_a   1.000
_cell.length_b   1.000
_cell.length_c   1.000
_cell.angle_alpha   90.00
_cell.angle_beta   90.00
_cell.angle_gamma   90.00
#
_symmetry.space_group_name_H-M   'P 1'
#
loop_
_entity.id
_entity.type
_entity.pdbx_description
1 polymer ?
#
loop_
_entity_poly.entity_id
_entity_poly.type
_entity_poly.pdbx_seq_one_letter_code
_entity_poly.pdbx_strand_id
1 'polypeptide(L)'
;MPISAAQIRWFDKLAKQMSAINGVDVDAERDDQIEINIVYNGARETVFLGGVGDEIRDQKQQYSEIRDTLTKLGIIEGQPYVPPKRPRQGMTPQMAAARAAHQKEFEAWQEVWRTVRQAETSLDREYELSIMKDYY
;
A
#
# COMPACT_ATOMS: atom_id res chain seq x y z
N MET A 1 20.17 -5.95 11.88
CA MET A 1 19.48 -7.27 11.84
C MET A 1 18.98 -7.47 10.43
N PRO A 2 19.30 -8.61 9.79
CA PRO A 2 18.85 -8.93 8.44
C PRO A 2 17.32 -9.01 8.38
N ILE A 3 16.76 -8.65 7.23
CA ILE A 3 15.33 -8.77 6.94
C ILE A 3 14.86 -10.22 7.17
N SER A 4 13.73 -10.38 7.87
CA SER A 4 13.11 -11.69 8.04
C SER A 4 12.30 -12.13 6.81
N ALA A 5 12.15 -13.44 6.63
CA ALA A 5 11.29 -14.00 5.58
C ALA A 5 9.81 -13.56 5.71
N ALA A 6 9.36 -13.15 6.91
CA ALA A 6 8.02 -12.62 7.10
C ALA A 6 7.88 -11.24 6.44
N GLN A 7 8.88 -10.38 6.58
CA GLN A 7 8.90 -9.05 5.96
C GLN A 7 8.97 -9.10 4.45
N ILE A 8 9.73 -10.05 3.89
CA ILE A 8 9.75 -10.31 2.44
C ILE A 8 8.33 -10.62 1.93
N ARG A 9 7.60 -11.49 2.66
CA ARG A 9 6.20 -11.83 2.30
C ARG A 9 5.26 -10.63 2.39
N TRP A 10 5.49 -9.72 3.33
CA TRP A 10 4.70 -8.48 3.42
C TRP A 10 4.92 -7.59 2.20
N PHE A 11 6.17 -7.41 1.76
CA PHE A 11 6.49 -6.68 0.54
C PHE A 11 5.88 -7.32 -0.70
N ASP A 12 6.02 -8.64 -0.88
CA ASP A 12 5.40 -9.36 -1.98
C ASP A 12 3.89 -9.19 -2.02
N LYS A 13 3.25 -9.23 -0.84
CA LYS A 13 1.81 -9.04 -0.71
C LYS A 13 1.41 -7.61 -1.08
N LEU A 14 2.15 -6.60 -0.63
CA LEU A 14 1.90 -5.20 -0.97
C LEU A 14 2.05 -4.95 -2.46
N ALA A 15 3.14 -5.41 -3.07
CA ALA A 15 3.38 -5.29 -4.51
C ALA A 15 2.22 -5.91 -5.31
N LYS A 16 1.80 -7.13 -4.95
CA LYS A 16 0.66 -7.81 -5.60
C LYS A 16 -0.68 -7.10 -5.43
N GLN A 17 -0.94 -6.57 -4.23
CA GLN A 17 -2.17 -5.82 -3.97
C GLN A 17 -2.20 -4.52 -4.78
N MET A 18 -1.09 -3.76 -4.78
CA MET A 18 -0.99 -2.51 -5.53
C MET A 18 -1.07 -2.75 -7.05
N SER A 19 -0.40 -3.78 -7.58
CA SER A 19 -0.46 -4.12 -9.01
C SER A 19 -1.86 -4.51 -9.50
N ALA A 20 -2.75 -4.90 -8.59
CA ALA A 20 -4.12 -5.28 -8.92
C ALA A 20 -5.10 -4.10 -8.93
N ILE A 21 -4.65 -2.89 -8.55
CA ILE A 21 -5.48 -1.69 -8.47
C ILE A 21 -5.38 -0.91 -9.78
N ASN A 22 -6.53 -0.43 -10.27
CA ASN A 22 -6.57 0.42 -11.46
C ASN A 22 -5.80 1.73 -11.22
N GLY A 23 -5.03 2.16 -12.22
CA GLY A 23 -4.21 3.38 -12.10
C GLY A 23 -2.88 3.17 -11.39
N VAL A 24 -2.52 1.92 -11.06
CA VAL A 24 -1.18 1.57 -10.61
C VAL A 24 -0.43 0.89 -11.76
N ASP A 25 0.70 1.47 -12.14
CA ASP A 25 1.67 0.87 -13.05
C ASP A 25 2.87 0.40 -12.25
N VAL A 26 3.27 -0.86 -12.46
CA VAL A 26 4.46 -1.44 -11.82
C VAL A 26 5.52 -1.61 -12.88
N ASP A 27 6.58 -0.82 -12.77
CA ASP A 27 7.74 -0.94 -13.63
C ASP A 27 8.73 -1.91 -13.00
N ALA A 28 9.13 -2.92 -13.78
CA ALA A 28 9.98 -3.99 -13.28
C ALA A 28 11.43 -3.52 -13.09
N GLU A 29 11.90 -3.71 -11.85
CA GLU A 29 13.27 -3.96 -11.42
C GLU A 29 14.34 -3.00 -11.99
N ARG A 30 14.49 -1.86 -11.30
CA ARG A 30 15.70 -1.04 -11.41
C ARG A 30 16.46 -1.20 -10.10
N ASP A 31 17.65 -1.77 -10.15
CA ASP A 31 18.56 -1.89 -8.99
C ASP A 31 17.95 -2.63 -7.77
N ASP A 32 17.33 -3.80 -7.98
CA ASP A 32 16.61 -4.59 -6.96
C ASP A 32 15.40 -3.86 -6.33
N GLN A 33 14.95 -2.74 -6.91
CA GLN A 33 13.75 -2.00 -6.52
C GLN A 33 12.63 -2.18 -7.54
N ILE A 34 11.43 -2.41 -7.01
CA ILE A 34 10.17 -2.35 -7.73
C ILE A 34 9.68 -0.91 -7.67
N GLU A 35 9.61 -0.25 -8.83
CA GLU A 35 9.02 1.08 -8.95
C GLU A 35 7.50 0.95 -9.16
N ILE A 36 6.72 1.60 -8.30
CA ILE A 36 5.27 1.60 -8.37
C ILE A 36 4.80 3.04 -8.61
N ASN A 37 4.27 3.26 -9.80
CA ASN A 37 3.67 4.51 -10.24
C ASN A 37 2.17 4.48 -9.94
N ILE A 38 1.69 5.37 -9.07
CA ILE A 38 0.29 5.45 -8.66
C ILE A 38 -0.34 6.71 -9.24
N VAL A 39 -1.41 6.55 -10.00
CA VAL A 39 -2.27 7.62 -10.49
C VAL A 39 -3.62 7.54 -9.78
N TYR A 40 -3.91 8.53 -8.95
CA TYR A 40 -5.14 8.57 -8.16
C TYR A 40 -5.72 9.99 -8.12
N ASN A 41 -7.02 10.12 -8.43
CA ASN A 41 -7.73 11.42 -8.49
C ASN A 41 -7.01 12.51 -9.33
N GLY A 42 -6.28 12.11 -10.38
CA GLY A 42 -5.52 13.02 -11.24
C GLY A 42 -4.17 13.47 -10.68
N ALA A 43 -3.82 13.06 -9.47
CA ALA A 43 -2.46 13.15 -8.95
C ALA A 43 -1.65 11.91 -9.34
N ARG A 44 -0.34 12.07 -9.48
CA ARG A 44 0.60 10.98 -9.74
C ARG A 44 1.73 11.06 -8.74
N GLU A 45 2.01 9.93 -8.09
CA GLU A 45 3.13 9.77 -7.18
C GLU A 45 3.81 8.42 -7.43
N THR A 46 5.07 8.31 -7.05
CA THR A 46 5.86 7.09 -7.23
C THR A 46 6.33 6.61 -5.86
N VAL A 47 6.24 5.31 -5.62
CA VAL A 47 6.84 4.63 -4.46
C VAL A 47 7.79 3.55 -4.93
N PHE A 48 8.87 3.34 -4.17
CA PHE A 48 9.84 2.30 -4.45
C PHE A 48 9.70 1.21 -3.38
N LEU A 49 9.56 -0.05 -3.80
CA LEU A 49 9.56 -1.21 -2.91
C LEU A 49 10.82 -2.04 -3.18
N GLY A 50 11.59 -2.38 -2.15
CA GLY A 50 12.81 -3.19 -2.32
C GLY A 50 14.08 -2.37 -2.54
N GLY A 51 15.20 -3.07 -2.74
CA GLY A 51 16.57 -2.57 -2.89
C GLY A 51 17.23 -1.96 -1.65
N VAL A 52 18.47 -2.42 -1.40
CA VAL A 52 19.49 -1.99 -0.42
C VAL A 52 18.95 -1.43 0.89
N GLY A 53 18.17 -2.24 1.56
CA GLY A 53 17.90 -2.07 2.98
C GLY A 53 18.02 -3.40 3.68
N ASP A 54 19.24 -3.91 3.89
CA ASP A 54 19.45 -5.18 4.60
C ASP A 54 19.01 -5.09 6.08
N GLU A 55 18.61 -3.92 6.55
CA GLU A 55 18.26 -3.65 7.93
C GLU A 55 16.79 -3.28 8.14
N ILE A 56 16.29 -3.66 9.31
CA ILE A 56 14.97 -3.28 9.82
C ILE A 56 14.69 -1.77 9.71
N ARG A 57 15.72 -0.91 9.84
CA ARG A 57 15.55 0.55 9.76
C ARG A 57 15.08 1.00 8.38
N ASP A 58 15.66 0.42 7.34
CA ASP A 58 15.33 0.76 5.97
C ASP A 58 13.92 0.32 5.63
N GLN A 59 13.47 -0.84 6.14
CA GLN A 59 12.08 -1.29 6.00
C GLN A 59 11.07 -0.39 6.70
N LYS A 60 11.39 0.11 7.91
CA LYS A 60 10.54 1.09 8.59
C LYS A 60 10.39 2.38 7.76
N GLN A 61 11.49 2.82 7.17
CA GLN A 61 11.49 4.00 6.30
C GLN A 61 10.61 3.75 5.06
N GLN A 62 10.77 2.60 4.39
CA GLN A 62 9.94 2.25 3.23
C GLN A 62 8.44 2.18 3.56
N TYR A 63 8.04 1.57 4.68
CA TYR A 63 6.63 1.58 5.08
C TYR A 63 6.10 3.00 5.36
N SER A 64 6.91 3.86 5.98
CA SER A 64 6.56 5.27 6.16
C SER A 64 6.41 6.01 4.84
N GLU A 65 7.29 5.78 3.87
CA GLU A 65 7.21 6.40 2.54
C GLU A 65 5.95 5.98 1.78
N ILE A 66 5.61 4.69 1.80
CA ILE A 66 4.36 4.20 1.22
C ILE A 66 3.17 4.92 1.86
N ARG A 67 3.13 4.98 3.20
CA ARG A 67 2.08 5.64 3.96
C ARG A 67 1.92 7.11 3.58
N ASP A 68 3.04 7.82 3.56
CA ASP A 68 3.06 9.25 3.30
C ASP A 68 2.65 9.54 1.86
N THR A 69 3.06 8.71 0.88
CA THR A 69 2.62 8.82 -0.51
C THR A 69 1.13 8.54 -0.68
N LEU A 70 0.59 7.48 -0.06
CA LEU A 70 -0.86 7.22 -0.08
C LEU A 70 -1.65 8.40 0.51
N THR A 71 -1.14 8.97 1.61
CA THR A 71 -1.75 10.14 2.25
C THR A 71 -1.69 11.38 1.35
N LYS A 72 -0.58 11.63 0.67
CA LYS A 72 -0.44 12.73 -0.32
C LYS A 72 -1.42 12.61 -1.47
N LEU A 73 -1.67 11.39 -1.94
CA LEU A 73 -2.69 11.10 -2.96
C LEU A 73 -4.12 11.27 -2.43
N GLY A 74 -4.31 11.48 -1.13
CA GLY A 74 -5.63 11.58 -0.50
C GLY A 74 -6.28 10.22 -0.23
N ILE A 75 -5.51 9.13 -0.29
CA ILE A 75 -5.94 7.78 0.08
C ILE A 75 -5.69 7.65 1.58
N ILE A 76 -6.70 7.95 2.39
CA ILE A 76 -6.56 8.03 3.85
C ILE A 76 -7.00 6.72 4.51
N GLU A 77 -6.21 6.23 5.47
CA GLU A 77 -6.53 5.06 6.29
C GLU A 77 -7.86 5.23 7.03
N GLY A 78 -8.73 4.22 6.96
CA GLY A 78 -9.97 4.18 7.74
C GLY A 78 -11.01 5.22 7.32
N GLN A 79 -10.79 5.92 6.20
CA GLN A 79 -11.78 6.84 5.66
C GLN A 79 -13.08 6.08 5.38
N PRO A 80 -14.26 6.66 5.67
CA PRO A 80 -15.52 6.05 5.25
C PRO A 80 -15.71 6.22 3.74
N TYR A 81 -16.22 5.18 3.09
CA TYR A 81 -16.60 5.28 1.67
C TYR A 81 -17.75 6.28 1.50
N VAL A 82 -17.52 7.32 0.69
CA VAL A 82 -18.56 8.29 0.33
C VAL A 82 -18.94 8.08 -1.14
N PRO A 83 -20.10 7.47 -1.43
CA PRO A 83 -20.51 7.23 -2.80
C PRO A 83 -20.89 8.54 -3.53
N PRO A 84 -20.64 8.65 -4.85
CA PRO A 84 -21.09 9.80 -5.63
C PRO A 84 -22.61 10.00 -5.53
N LYS A 85 -23.06 11.27 -5.53
CA LYS A 85 -24.49 11.61 -5.46
C LYS A 85 -25.29 10.88 -6.55
N ARG A 86 -26.46 10.35 -6.19
CA ARG A 86 -27.35 9.69 -7.16
C ARG A 86 -27.87 10.72 -8.17
N PRO A 87 -27.89 10.41 -9.47
CA PRO A 87 -28.51 11.28 -10.45
C PRO A 87 -30.02 11.38 -10.16
N ARG A 88 -30.64 12.49 -10.57
CA ARG A 88 -32.09 12.69 -10.44
C ARG A 88 -32.88 11.83 -11.43
N GLN A 89 -32.31 11.57 -12.61
CA GLN A 89 -32.83 10.58 -13.55
C GLN A 89 -32.38 9.18 -13.10
N GLY A 90 -33.22 8.18 -13.30
CA GLY A 90 -32.97 6.80 -12.88
C GLY A 90 -31.58 6.28 -13.27
N MET A 91 -31.05 5.37 -12.46
CA MET A 91 -29.68 4.87 -12.62
C MET A 91 -29.61 3.80 -13.71
N THR A 92 -28.76 3.99 -14.71
CA THR A 92 -28.54 2.98 -15.74
C THR A 92 -27.66 1.84 -15.21
N PRO A 93 -27.69 0.64 -15.81
CA PRO A 93 -26.80 -0.47 -15.44
C PRO A 93 -25.31 -0.09 -15.52
N GLN A 94 -24.92 0.76 -16.48
CA GLN A 94 -23.55 1.25 -16.61
C GLN A 94 -23.14 2.11 -15.42
N MET A 95 -24.05 2.97 -14.91
CA MET A 95 -23.80 3.76 -13.71
C MET A 95 -23.72 2.87 -12.45
N ALA A 96 -24.47 1.76 -12.41
CA ALA A 96 -24.35 0.76 -11.35
C ALA A 96 -23.00 0.08 -11.35
N ALA A 97 -22.55 -0.38 -12.51
CA ALA A 97 -21.23 -0.98 -12.66
C ALA A 97 -20.11 -0.01 -12.27
N ALA A 98 -20.17 1.24 -12.72
CA ALA A 98 -19.17 2.26 -12.39
C ALA A 98 -19.09 2.54 -10.87
N ARG A 99 -20.24 2.59 -10.17
CA ARG A 99 -20.25 2.76 -8.71
C ARG A 99 -19.69 1.55 -7.97
N ALA A 100 -20.03 0.34 -8.43
CA ALA A 100 -19.49 -0.89 -7.84
C ALA A 100 -17.97 -0.98 -8.04
N ALA A 101 -17.48 -0.60 -9.23
CA ALA A 101 -16.04 -0.53 -9.51
C ALA A 101 -15.33 0.49 -8.60
N HIS A 102 -15.88 1.69 -8.45
CA HIS A 102 -15.33 2.72 -7.57
C HIS A 102 -15.31 2.29 -6.10
N GLN A 103 -16.36 1.60 -5.63
CA GLN A 103 -16.37 1.04 -4.28
C GLN A 103 -15.31 -0.05 -4.11
N LYS A 104 -15.18 -0.96 -5.08
CA LYS A 104 -14.18 -2.04 -5.04
C LYS A 104 -12.75 -1.48 -5.03
N GLU A 105 -12.49 -0.44 -5.82
CA GLU A 105 -11.21 0.27 -5.83
C GLU A 105 -10.92 0.92 -4.47
N PHE A 106 -11.91 1.61 -3.89
CA PHE A 106 -11.80 2.17 -2.55
C PHE A 106 -11.45 1.10 -1.50
N GLU A 107 -12.16 -0.03 -1.51
CA GLU A 107 -11.93 -1.15 -0.59
C GLU A 107 -10.54 -1.77 -0.77
N ALA A 108 -10.05 -1.87 -2.02
CA ALA A 108 -8.70 -2.36 -2.31
C ALA A 108 -7.62 -1.44 -1.73
N TRP A 109 -7.78 -0.12 -1.86
CA TRP A 109 -6.88 0.85 -1.22
C TRP A 109 -6.91 0.75 0.31
N GLN A 110 -8.08 0.56 0.91
CA GLN A 110 -8.20 0.32 2.36
C GLN A 110 -7.55 -1.01 2.78
N GLU A 111 -7.50 -2.01 1.90
CA GLU A 111 -6.80 -3.26 2.15
C GLU A 111 -5.28 -3.09 2.09
N VAL A 112 -4.77 -2.31 1.14
CA VAL A 112 -3.34 -1.93 1.08
C VAL A 112 -2.93 -1.26 2.39
N TRP A 113 -3.71 -0.29 2.87
CA TRP A 113 -3.48 0.36 4.16
C TRP A 113 -3.43 -0.62 5.34
N ARG A 114 -4.39 -1.56 5.40
CA ARG A 114 -4.40 -2.61 6.43
C ARG A 114 -3.15 -3.49 6.35
N THR A 115 -2.69 -3.84 5.16
CA THR A 115 -1.46 -4.62 4.98
C THR A 115 -0.24 -3.83 5.42
N VAL A 116 -0.12 -2.54 5.08
CA VAL A 116 0.99 -1.67 5.54
C VAL A 116 1.04 -1.65 7.06
N ARG A 117 -0.09 -1.42 7.75
CA ARG A 117 -0.13 -1.43 9.23
C ARG A 117 0.27 -2.75 9.85
N GLN A 118 -0.17 -3.86 9.26
CA GLN A 118 0.19 -5.19 9.74
C GLN A 118 1.68 -5.46 9.57
N ALA A 119 2.26 -5.03 8.46
CA ALA A 119 3.69 -5.14 8.20
C ALA A 119 4.51 -4.29 9.18
N GLU A 120 4.15 -3.02 9.38
CA GLU A 120 4.74 -2.12 10.39
C GLU A 120 4.72 -2.76 11.79
N THR A 121 3.54 -3.23 12.22
CA THR A 121 3.36 -3.85 13.54
C THR A 121 4.21 -5.13 13.69
N SER A 122 4.30 -5.94 12.63
CA SER A 122 5.14 -7.14 12.62
C SER A 122 6.62 -6.77 12.75
N LEU A 123 7.05 -5.75 12.00
CA LEU A 123 8.43 -5.27 12.00
C LEU A 123 8.85 -4.68 13.35
N ASP A 124 7.97 -3.94 14.01
CA ASP A 124 8.20 -3.41 15.35
C ASP A 124 8.41 -4.52 16.38
N ARG A 125 7.58 -5.57 16.34
CA ARG A 125 7.73 -6.74 17.22
C ARG A 125 9.03 -7.49 16.96
N GLU A 126 9.41 -7.68 15.71
CA GLU A 126 10.69 -8.30 15.34
C GLU A 126 11.87 -7.49 15.88
N TYR A 127 11.79 -6.16 15.77
CA TYR A 127 12.79 -5.26 16.33
C TYR A 127 12.89 -5.35 17.85
N GLU A 128 11.77 -5.34 18.57
CA GLU A 128 11.76 -5.49 20.04
C GLU A 128 12.38 -6.82 20.48
N LEU A 129 12.01 -7.93 19.83
CA LEU A 129 12.57 -9.25 20.09
C LEU A 129 14.07 -9.32 19.78
N SER A 130 14.54 -8.58 18.77
CA SER A 130 15.96 -8.50 18.44
C SER A 130 16.77 -7.86 19.57
N ILE A 131 16.27 -6.74 20.09
CA ILE A 131 16.91 -6.02 21.19
C ILE A 131 16.98 -6.91 22.42
N MET A 132 15.88 -7.59 22.77
CA MET A 132 15.84 -8.46 23.95
C MET A 132 16.84 -9.63 23.88
N LYS A 133 17.11 -10.18 22.69
CA LYS A 133 18.08 -11.27 22.51
C LYS A 133 19.52 -10.83 22.72
N ASP A 134 19.84 -9.58 22.42
CA ASP A 134 21.20 -9.04 22.61
C ASP A 134 21.53 -8.75 24.09
N TYR A 135 20.53 -8.76 24.98
CA TYR A 135 20.69 -8.52 26.42
C TYR A 135 20.90 -9.79 27.27
N TYR A 136 20.82 -10.98 26.69
CA TYR A 136 20.95 -12.28 27.39
C TYR A 136 22.05 -13.14 26.78
#